data_AF-A0A2H0WQW4-F1
#
_entry.id   AF-A0A2H0WQW4-F1
#
_cell.length_a   1.000
_cell.length_b   1.000
_cell.length_c   1.000
_cell.angle_alpha   90.00
_cell.angle_beta   90.00
_cell.angle_gamma   90.00
#
_symmetry.space_group_name_H-M   'P 1'
#
loop_
_entity.id
_entity.type
_entity.pdbx_description
1 polymer ?
#
loop_
_entity_poly.entity_id
_entity_poly.type
_entity_poly.pdbx_seq_one_letter_code
_entity_poly.pdbx_strand_id
1 'polypeptide(L)' 'MTIIVRKKPGESDDQLVSAFRRKAFSEDVVSEAKERQYYEKPSARRHRRQEELARGRRK' A
#
# COMPACT_ATOMS: atom_id res chain seq x y z
N MET A 1 9.39 8.05 -0.29
CA MET A 1 8.21 8.89 -0.02
C MET A 1 8.00 8.90 1.49
N THR A 2 7.67 10.04 2.09
CA THR A 2 7.62 10.18 3.55
C THR A 2 6.20 10.54 3.96
N ILE A 3 5.51 9.62 4.62
CA ILE A 3 4.12 9.82 5.07
C ILE A 3 4.15 10.54 6.41
N ILE A 4 3.62 11.75 6.45
CA ILE A 4 3.43 12.52 7.67
C ILE A 4 1.92 12.62 7.96
N VAL A 5 1.53 12.25 9.17
CA VAL A 5 0.17 12.45 9.72
C VAL A 5 0.33 13.14 11.07
N ARG A 6 -0.43 14.22 11.28
CA ARG A 6 -0.42 14.99 12.53
C ARG A 6 -1.73 14.77 13.25
N LYS A 7 -1.65 14.54 14.57
CA LYS A 7 -2.81 14.37 15.44
C LYS A 7 -3.61 15.66 15.52
N LYS A 8 -4.92 15.56 15.36
CA LYS A 8 -5.85 16.69 15.57
C LYS A 8 -6.27 16.77 17.04
N PRO A 9 -6.63 17.98 17.54
CA PRO A 9 -7.21 18.10 18.88
C PRO A 9 -8.49 17.26 18.99
N GLY A 10 -8.56 16.41 20.02
CA GLY A 10 -9.71 15.52 20.26
C GLY A 10 -9.70 14.20 19.46
N GLU A 11 -8.70 13.95 18.62
CA GLU A 11 -8.54 12.68 17.91
C GLU A 11 -7.97 11.61 18.85
N SER A 12 -8.52 10.39 18.80
CA SER A 12 -7.95 9.26 19.53
C SER A 12 -6.71 8.70 18.83
N ASP A 13 -5.85 8.00 19.55
CA ASP A 13 -4.65 7.41 18.97
C ASP A 13 -5.00 6.35 17.90
N ASP A 14 -6.08 5.60 18.09
CA ASP A 14 -6.56 4.63 17.09
C ASP A 14 -7.01 5.29 15.79
N GLN A 15 -7.65 6.47 15.88
CA GLN A 15 -8.06 7.24 14.71
C GLN A 15 -6.84 7.74 13.94
N LEU A 16 -5.81 8.20 14.65
CA LEU A 16 -4.53 8.62 14.06
C LEU A 16 -3.84 7.46 13.34
N VAL A 17 -3.75 6.29 13.97
CA VAL A 17 -3.16 5.08 13.38
C VAL A 17 -3.96 4.63 12.16
N SER A 18 -5.29 4.70 12.21
CA SER A 18 -6.16 4.38 11.07
C SER A 18 -5.96 5.36 9.90
N ALA A 19 -5.82 6.65 10.18
CA ALA A 19 -5.51 7.66 9.16
C ALA A 19 -4.15 7.40 8.49
N PHE A 20 -3.12 7.06 9.28
CA PHE A 20 -1.82 6.67 8.75
C PHE A 20 -1.92 5.40 7.89
N ARG A 21 -2.58 4.35 8.38
CA ARG A 21 -2.78 3.11 7.61
C ARG A 21 -3.45 3.38 6.27
N ARG A 22 -4.54 4.15 6.25
CA ARG A 22 -5.24 4.52 5.00
C ARG A 22 -4.32 5.24 4.03
N LYS A 23 -3.51 6.19 4.51
CA LYS A 23 -2.55 6.93 3.68
C LYS A 23 -1.43 6.05 3.14
N ALA A 24 -0.92 5.13 3.96
CA ALA A 24 0.10 4.15 3.55
C ALA A 24 -0.43 3.16 2.50
N PHE A 25 -1.70 2.76 2.59
CA PHE A 25 -2.34 1.95 1.54
C PHE A 25 -2.61 2.75 0.28
N SER A 26 -3.06 4.01 0.36
CA SER A 26 -3.32 4.83 -0.82
C SER A 26 -2.06 5.17 -1.61
N GLU A 27 -0.93 5.31 -0.93
CA GLU A 27 0.37 5.57 -1.57
C GLU A 27 1.06 4.28 -2.06
N ASP A 28 0.40 3.12 -1.92
CA ASP A 28 0.87 1.78 -2.34
C ASP A 28 2.26 1.37 -1.82
N VAL A 29 2.73 2.02 -0.75
CA VAL A 29 4.08 1.85 -0.18
C VAL A 29 4.31 0.40 0.27
N VAL A 30 3.28 -0.27 0.78
CA VAL A 30 3.38 -1.64 1.26
C VAL A 30 3.60 -2.63 0.12
N SER A 31 2.93 -2.44 -1.02
CA SER A 31 3.07 -3.32 -2.19
C SER A 31 4.42 -3.09 -2.85
N GLU A 32 4.83 -1.83 -3.01
CA GLU A 32 6.13 -1.45 -3.58
C GLU A 32 7.29 -2.02 -2.75
N ALA A 33 7.20 -1.95 -1.42
CA ALA A 33 8.21 -2.52 -0.54
C ALA A 33 8.36 -4.04 -0.73
N LYS A 34 7.24 -4.77 -0.88
CA LYS A 34 7.26 -6.22 -1.16
C LYS A 34 7.80 -6.54 -2.55
N GLU A 35 7.46 -5.76 -3.57
CA GLU A 35 8.01 -5.94 -4.92
C GLU A 35 9.53 -5.69 -4.98
N ARG A 36 10.05 -4.79 -4.14
CA ARG A 36 11.48 -4.45 -4.10
C ARG A 36 12.30 -5.30 -3.14
N GLN A 37 11.67 -6.11 -2.30
CA GLN A 37 12.36 -6.93 -1.31
C GLN A 37 13.29 -7.97 -1.96
N TYR A 38 12.97 -8.43 -3.16
CA TYR A 38 13.77 -9.37 -3.94
C TYR A 38 13.75 -8.99 -5.42
N TYR A 39 14.77 -9.42 -6.16
CA TYR A 39 14.75 -9.28 -7.60
C TYR A 39 13.70 -10.22 -8.23
N GLU A 40 12.78 -9.65 -8.98
CA GLU A 40 11.81 -10.37 -9.78
C GLU A 40 12.08 -10.09 -11.27
N LYS A 41 12.10 -11.16 -12.09
CA LYS A 41 12.25 -11.02 -13.54
C LYS A 41 11.12 -10.16 -14.12
N PRO A 42 11.38 -9.33 -15.15
CA PRO A 42 10.35 -8.48 -15.74
C PRO A 42 9.09 -9.22 -16.22
N SER A 43 9.24 -10.46 -16.68
CA SER A 43 8.12 -11.32 -17.11
C SER A 43 7.23 -11.75 -15.95
N ALA A 44 7.82 -12.19 -14.83
CA ALA A 44 7.10 -12.57 -13.63
C ALA A 44 6.32 -11.37 -13.04
N ARG A 45 6.95 -10.19 -13.00
CA ARG A 45 6.29 -8.96 -12.56
C ARG A 45 5.08 -8.58 -13.43
N ARG A 46 5.17 -8.75 -14.75
CA ARG A 46 4.04 -8.52 -15.68
C ARG A 46 2.90 -9.51 -15.42
N HIS A 47 3.22 -10.78 -15.25
CA HIS A 47 2.23 -11.82 -14.97
C HIS A 47 1.50 -11.54 -13.64
N ARG A 48 2.25 -11.24 -12.58
CA ARG A 48 1.69 -10.91 -11.27
C ARG A 48 0.72 -9.72 -11.33
N ARG A 49 1.09 -8.63 -12.02
CA ARG A 49 0.21 -7.47 -12.21
C ARG A 49 -1.08 -7.82 -12.95
N GLN A 50 -1.02 -8.68 -13.96
CA GLN A 50 -2.22 -9.13 -14.67
C GLN A 50 -3.14 -9.94 -13.77
N GLU A 51 -2.58 -10.82 -12.92
CA GLU A 51 -3.37 -11.57 -11.94
C GLU A 51 -4.02 -10.66 -10.90
N GLU A 52 -3.29 -9.68 -10.37
CA GLU A 52 -3.81 -8.72 -9.40
C GLU A 52 -4.98 -7.90 -9.99
N LEU A 53 -4.85 -7.44 -11.23
CA LEU A 53 -5.94 -6.78 -11.97
C LEU A 53 -7.15 -7.71 -12.19
N ALA A 54 -6.90 -8.97 -12.56
CA ALA A 54 -7.95 -9.96 -12.75
C ALA A 54 -8.68 -10.30 -11.44
N ARG A 55 -7.97 -10.33 -10.30
CA ARG A 55 -8.56 -10.51 -8.96
C ARG A 55 -9.36 -9.29 -8.53
N GLY A 56 -8.89 -8.09 -8.82
CA GLY A 56 -9.61 -6.84 -8.54
C GLY A 56 -10.94 -6.72 -9.29
N ARG A 57 -11.04 -7.26 -10.51
CA ARG A 57 -12.28 -7.28 -11.31
C ARG A 57 -13.32 -8.30 -10.83
N ARG A 58 -12.95 -9.24 -9.96
CA ARG A 58 -13.84 -10.29 -9.44
C ARG A 58 -14.51 -9.92 -8.10
N LYS A 59 -14.11 -8.81 -7.49
CA LYS A 59 -14.69 -8.26 -6.27
C LYS A 59 -15.53 -7.03 -6.62
#